data_AF-A0A9N8WKF6-F1
#
_entry.id   AF-A0A9N8WKF6-F1
#
_cell.length_a   1.000
_cell.length_b   1.000
_cell.length_c   1.000
_cell.angle_alpha   90.00
_cell.angle_beta   90.00
_cell.angle_gamma   90.00
#
_symmetry.space_group_name_H-M   'P 1'
#
loop_
_entity.id
_entity.type
_entity.pdbx_description
1 polymer ?
#
loop_
_entity_poly.entity_id
_entity_poly.type
_entity_poly.pdbx_seq_one_letter_code
_entity_poly.pdbx_strand_id
1 'polypeptide(L)'
;MAQSSIIIPFYASFFAFYYVLLSVRVIKNRIKNKISLGDGVLEFLSFVDQERSKEQPDETKAQKHPYARRTIDYSTYRHVQRVVRAHANFAEYVPFTLLLLFFIEVNNYLSSFWLHVVCSIFLFARIAHADIAFNNDDDKLALSMWRRVGAVLTFFVIIFAGFINGYNFLFQ
;
A
#
# COMPACT_ATOMS: atom_id res chain seq x y z
N MET A 1 15.69 -1.87 37.20
CA MET A 1 14.69 -0.77 37.16
C MET A 1 14.00 -0.85 35.82
N ALA A 2 12.71 -1.18 35.80
CA ALA A 2 11.94 -1.32 34.57
C ALA A 2 11.83 0.05 33.89
N GLN A 3 12.46 0.22 32.73
CA GLN A 3 12.03 1.26 31.81
C GLN A 3 10.73 0.77 31.18
N SER A 4 9.60 1.28 31.67
CA SER A 4 8.32 1.16 31.01
C SER A 4 8.36 2.03 29.75
N SER A 5 9.02 1.53 28.71
CA SER A 5 9.03 2.17 27.39
C SER A 5 7.63 2.05 26.79
N ILE A 6 6.98 3.19 26.58
CA ILE A 6 5.68 3.30 25.88
C ILE A 6 5.96 3.85 24.47
N ILE A 7 7.00 3.32 23.82
CA ILE A 7 7.49 3.84 22.55
C ILE A 7 6.62 3.26 21.43
N ILE A 8 6.49 1.94 21.33
CA ILE A 8 5.72 1.32 20.25
C ILE A 8 4.24 1.73 20.30
N PRO A 9 3.55 1.75 21.46
CA PRO A 9 2.17 2.23 21.53
C PRO A 9 2.01 3.69 21.05
N PHE A 10 3.00 4.55 21.32
CA PHE A 10 3.00 5.93 20.84
C PHE A 10 3.00 6.00 19.31
N TYR A 11 3.94 5.32 18.63
CA TYR A 11 3.97 5.30 17.17
C TYR A 11 2.78 4.56 16.54
N ALA A 12 2.29 3.50 17.19
CA ALA A 12 1.11 2.76 16.76
C ALA A 12 -0.13 3.66 16.68
N SER A 13 -0.27 4.66 17.56
CA SER A 13 -1.38 5.63 17.50
C SER A 13 -1.36 6.45 16.20
N PHE A 14 -0.19 6.94 15.77
CA PHE A 14 -0.04 7.67 14.51
C PHE A 14 -0.36 6.78 13.30
N PHE A 15 0.11 5.54 13.32
CA PHE A 15 -0.21 4.57 12.27
C PHE A 15 -1.71 4.24 12.24
N ALA A 16 -2.38 4.17 13.39
CA ALA A 16 -3.82 3.93 13.47
C ALA A 16 -4.62 5.09 12.87
N PHE A 17 -4.29 6.34 13.21
CA PHE A 17 -4.91 7.50 12.58
C PHE A 17 -4.75 7.48 11.06
N TYR A 18 -3.54 7.17 10.61
CA TYR A 18 -3.22 7.14 9.20
C TYR A 18 -3.86 5.94 8.46
N TYR A 19 -4.03 4.78 9.12
CA TYR A 19 -4.84 3.66 8.63
C TYR A 19 -6.26 4.11 8.33
N VAL A 20 -6.91 4.78 9.28
CA VAL A 20 -8.28 5.28 9.15
C VAL A 20 -8.39 6.26 7.97
N LEU A 21 -7.41 7.16 7.79
CA LEU A 21 -7.37 8.06 6.64
C LEU A 21 -7.32 7.29 5.31
N LEU A 22 -6.49 6.26 5.21
CA LEU A 22 -6.42 5.42 4.01
C LEU A 22 -7.73 4.65 3.79
N SER A 23 -8.37 4.12 4.85
CA SER A 23 -9.65 3.42 4.74
C SER A 23 -10.75 4.34 4.23
N VAL A 24 -10.86 5.55 4.79
CA VAL A 24 -11.81 6.58 4.33
C VAL A 24 -11.56 6.95 2.87
N ARG A 25 -10.29 7.07 2.45
CA ARG A 25 -9.93 7.33 1.05
C ARG A 25 -10.39 6.20 0.13
N VAL A 26 -10.18 4.94 0.50
CA VAL A 26 -10.68 3.77 -0.26
C VAL A 26 -12.21 3.83 -0.38
N ILE A 27 -12.92 4.08 0.72
CA ILE A 27 -14.39 4.12 0.75
C ILE A 27 -14.91 5.24 -0.15
N LYS A 28 -14.40 6.47 0.01
CA LYS A 28 -14.80 7.61 -0.82
C LYS A 28 -14.54 7.36 -2.30
N ASN A 29 -13.40 6.76 -2.64
CA ASN A 29 -13.05 6.48 -4.03
C ASN A 29 -13.93 5.38 -4.64
N ARG A 30 -14.27 4.34 -3.88
CA ARG A 30 -15.20 3.27 -4.30
C ARG A 30 -16.63 3.79 -4.52
N ILE A 31 -17.11 4.63 -3.61
CA ILE A 31 -18.45 5.23 -3.71
C ILE A 31 -18.52 6.19 -4.90
N LYS A 32 -17.53 7.08 -5.06
CA LYS A 32 -17.46 8.03 -6.18
C LYS A 32 -17.51 7.32 -7.54
N ASN A 33 -16.84 6.18 -7.65
CA ASN A 33 -16.70 5.43 -8.90
C ASN A 33 -17.70 4.28 -9.05
N LYS A 34 -18.61 4.07 -8.08
CA LYS A 34 -19.63 3.00 -8.08
C LYS A 34 -19.07 1.58 -8.30
N ILE A 35 -17.88 1.30 -7.77
CA ILE A 35 -17.21 0.00 -7.90
C ILE A 35 -17.33 -0.78 -6.59
N SER A 36 -18.04 -1.92 -6.64
CA SER A 36 -18.35 -2.75 -5.46
C SER A 36 -17.15 -3.60 -5.00
N LEU A 37 -16.42 -4.29 -5.90
CA LEU A 37 -15.34 -5.23 -5.52
C LEU A 37 -14.16 -5.27 -6.50
N GLY A 38 -13.03 -5.80 -6.00
CA GLY A 38 -11.89 -6.22 -6.81
C GLY A 38 -12.01 -7.72 -7.05
N ASP A 39 -12.64 -8.08 -8.16
CA ASP A 39 -13.08 -9.43 -8.53
C ASP A 39 -12.37 -9.97 -9.78
N GLY A 40 -11.32 -9.27 -10.24
CA GLY A 40 -10.62 -9.63 -11.48
C GLY A 40 -11.36 -9.22 -12.75
N VAL A 41 -12.52 -8.55 -12.65
CA VAL A 41 -13.29 -8.09 -13.82
C VAL A 41 -12.46 -7.21 -14.73
N LEU A 42 -11.58 -6.36 -14.19
CA LEU A 42 -10.73 -5.54 -15.07
C LEU A 42 -9.73 -6.35 -15.90
N GLU A 43 -9.13 -7.37 -15.29
CA GLU A 43 -8.18 -8.23 -15.99
C GLU A 43 -8.90 -9.01 -17.09
N PHE A 44 -10.06 -9.57 -16.76
CA PHE A 44 -10.97 -10.19 -17.73
C PHE A 44 -11.39 -9.23 -18.85
N LEU A 45 -11.82 -8.00 -18.52
CA LEU A 45 -12.21 -7.00 -19.52
C LEU A 45 -11.03 -6.61 -20.41
N SER A 46 -9.84 -6.41 -19.83
CA SER A 46 -8.63 -6.07 -20.58
C SER A 46 -8.19 -7.19 -21.52
N PHE A 47 -8.34 -8.44 -21.08
CA PHE A 47 -8.11 -9.61 -21.91
C PHE A 47 -9.12 -9.68 -23.07
N VAL A 48 -10.42 -9.47 -22.78
CA VAL A 48 -11.49 -9.46 -23.80
C VAL A 48 -11.23 -8.36 -24.84
N ASP A 49 -10.81 -7.15 -24.41
CA ASP A 49 -10.50 -6.05 -25.33
C ASP A 49 -9.23 -6.31 -26.15
N GLN A 50 -8.24 -6.99 -25.56
CA GLN A 50 -7.02 -7.41 -26.26
C GLN A 50 -7.30 -8.48 -27.32
N GLU A 51 -8.10 -9.51 -26.99
CA GLU A 51 -8.51 -10.54 -27.95
C GLU A 51 -9.38 -9.95 -29.06
N ARG A 52 -10.31 -9.04 -28.73
CA ARG A 52 -11.10 -8.31 -29.72
C ARG A 52 -10.24 -7.49 -30.68
N SER A 53 -9.14 -6.90 -30.19
CA SER A 53 -8.22 -6.12 -31.02
C SER A 53 -7.46 -6.97 -32.05
N LYS A 54 -7.41 -8.29 -31.88
CA LYS A 54 -6.81 -9.24 -32.84
C LYS A 54 -7.81 -9.70 -33.92
N GLU A 55 -9.11 -9.59 -33.67
CA GLU A 55 -10.15 -9.96 -34.65
C GLU A 55 -10.34 -8.86 -35.71
N GLN A 56 -10.46 -9.25 -36.99
CA GLN A 56 -10.84 -8.31 -38.06
C GLN A 56 -12.26 -7.76 -37.82
N PRO A 57 -12.50 -6.46 -38.07
CA PRO A 57 -13.80 -5.85 -37.82
C PRO A 57 -14.88 -6.44 -38.73
N ASP A 58 -15.70 -7.33 -38.16
CA ASP A 58 -16.90 -7.89 -38.80
C ASP A 58 -18.11 -6.96 -38.56
N GLU A 59 -18.54 -6.25 -39.60
CA GLU A 59 -19.64 -5.29 -39.56
C GLU A 59 -20.99 -5.93 -39.21
N THR A 60 -21.15 -7.22 -39.55
CA THR A 60 -22.36 -8.01 -39.28
C THR A 60 -22.58 -8.24 -37.77
N LYS A 61 -21.48 -8.41 -37.01
CA LYS A 61 -21.52 -8.58 -35.54
C LYS A 61 -21.80 -7.26 -34.81
N ALA A 62 -21.27 -6.16 -35.32
CA ALA A 62 -21.48 -4.82 -34.74
C ALA A 62 -22.95 -4.37 -34.85
N GLN A 63 -23.65 -4.76 -35.92
CA GLN A 63 -25.07 -4.45 -36.11
C GLN A 63 -25.97 -5.23 -35.14
N LYS A 64 -25.59 -6.45 -34.75
CA LYS A 64 -26.34 -7.30 -33.81
C LYS A 64 -26.09 -6.95 -32.34
N HIS A 65 -24.90 -6.43 -32.02
CA HIS A 65 -24.51 -6.04 -30.67
C HIS A 65 -23.90 -4.63 -30.66
N PRO A 66 -24.69 -3.58 -30.38
CA PRO A 66 -24.23 -2.19 -30.43
C PRO A 66 -23.09 -1.86 -29.44
N TYR A 67 -22.87 -2.70 -28.43
CA TYR A 67 -21.76 -2.56 -27.48
C TYR A 67 -20.46 -3.27 -27.92
N ALA A 68 -20.47 -4.04 -29.01
CA ALA A 68 -19.32 -4.83 -29.46
C ALA A 68 -18.15 -3.98 -30.00
N ARG A 69 -18.34 -2.69 -30.29
CA ARG A 69 -17.34 -1.81 -30.95
C ARG A 69 -16.69 -0.76 -30.02
N ARG A 70 -17.18 -0.57 -28.79
CA ARG A 70 -16.64 0.49 -27.89
C ARG A 70 -15.36 0.02 -27.20
N THR A 71 -14.32 0.84 -27.15
CA THR A 71 -13.16 0.62 -26.26
C THR A 71 -13.61 0.77 -24.81
N ILE A 72 -13.17 -0.12 -23.94
CA ILE A 72 -13.52 -0.07 -22.52
C ILE A 72 -12.56 0.93 -21.86
N ASP A 73 -13.09 1.91 -21.11
CA ASP A 73 -12.25 2.85 -20.36
C ASP A 73 -11.88 2.25 -18.99
N TYR A 74 -10.61 1.85 -18.86
CA TYR A 74 -10.04 1.25 -17.66
C TYR A 74 -9.51 2.27 -16.64
N SER A 75 -9.50 3.57 -16.96
CA SER A 75 -8.87 4.62 -16.14
C SER A 75 -9.42 4.63 -14.71
N THR A 76 -10.73 4.73 -14.57
CA THR A 76 -11.46 4.81 -13.31
C THR A 76 -11.16 3.63 -12.40
N TYR A 77 -11.15 2.41 -12.95
CA TYR A 77 -10.85 1.22 -12.16
C TYR A 77 -9.38 1.15 -11.76
N ARG A 78 -8.43 1.57 -12.62
CA ARG A 78 -7.01 1.69 -12.24
C ARG A 78 -6.80 2.66 -11.08
N HIS A 79 -7.56 3.77 -11.01
CA HIS A 79 -7.48 4.68 -9.86
C HIS A 79 -7.95 4.00 -8.57
N VAL A 80 -9.10 3.33 -8.58
CA VAL A 80 -9.61 2.60 -7.42
C VAL A 80 -8.62 1.51 -6.97
N GLN A 81 -8.08 0.72 -7.91
CA GLN A 81 -7.07 -0.30 -7.61
C GLN A 81 -5.82 0.27 -6.96
N ARG A 82 -5.30 1.41 -7.45
CA ARG A 82 -4.13 2.07 -6.86
C ARG A 82 -4.36 2.42 -5.39
N VAL A 83 -5.51 3.03 -5.07
CA VAL A 83 -5.86 3.42 -3.69
C VAL A 83 -6.06 2.19 -2.80
N VAL A 84 -6.74 1.16 -3.31
CA VAL A 84 -6.94 -0.11 -2.59
C VAL A 84 -5.61 -0.80 -2.30
N ARG A 85 -4.70 -0.85 -3.28
CA ARG A 85 -3.39 -1.48 -3.09
C ARG A 85 -2.51 -0.69 -2.13
N ALA A 86 -2.60 0.64 -2.12
CA ALA A 86 -1.89 1.47 -1.12
C ALA A 86 -2.36 1.15 0.31
N HIS A 87 -3.69 1.05 0.53
CA HIS A 87 -4.25 0.64 1.82
C HIS A 87 -3.85 -0.79 2.21
N ALA A 88 -3.90 -1.73 1.25
CA ALA A 88 -3.51 -3.13 1.51
C ALA A 88 -2.03 -3.25 1.90
N ASN A 89 -1.10 -2.60 1.19
CA ASN A 89 0.31 -2.60 1.57
C ASN A 89 0.51 -2.04 3.00
N PHE A 90 -0.22 -0.99 3.36
CA PHE A 90 -0.13 -0.44 4.70
C PHE A 90 -0.62 -1.47 5.75
N ALA A 91 -1.76 -2.11 5.50
CA ALA A 91 -2.35 -3.14 6.37
C ALA A 91 -1.49 -4.41 6.48
N GLU A 92 -0.73 -4.75 5.43
CA GLU A 92 0.18 -5.90 5.41
C GLU A 92 1.44 -5.61 6.23
N TYR A 93 2.11 -4.51 5.93
CA TYR A 93 3.47 -4.31 6.43
C TYR A 93 3.53 -3.55 7.76
N VAL A 94 2.61 -2.63 8.06
CA VAL A 94 2.70 -1.82 9.29
C VAL A 94 2.45 -2.64 10.55
N PRO A 95 1.37 -3.43 10.66
CA PRO A 95 1.15 -4.28 11.83
C PRO A 95 2.30 -5.26 12.04
N PHE A 96 2.81 -5.88 10.97
CA PHE A 96 3.92 -6.82 11.05
C PHE A 96 5.22 -6.14 11.53
N THR A 97 5.57 -4.97 10.99
CA THR A 97 6.75 -4.23 11.46
C THR A 97 6.59 -3.78 12.92
N LEU A 98 5.41 -3.28 13.32
CA LEU A 98 5.15 -2.89 14.70
C LEU A 98 5.28 -4.08 15.66
N LEU A 99 4.85 -5.28 15.25
CA LEU A 99 5.04 -6.50 16.03
C LEU A 99 6.52 -6.84 16.24
N LEU A 100 7.34 -6.75 15.19
CA LEU A 100 8.79 -7.00 15.31
C LEU A 100 9.47 -5.96 16.22
N LEU A 101 9.08 -4.69 16.13
CA LEU A 101 9.61 -3.63 16.97
C LEU A 101 9.11 -3.74 18.43
N PHE A 102 7.89 -4.25 18.63
CA PHE A 102 7.37 -4.57 19.95
C PHE A 102 8.19 -5.65 20.66
N PHE A 103 8.60 -6.70 19.96
CA PHE A 103 9.50 -7.70 20.55
C PHE A 103 10.85 -7.11 20.95
N ILE A 104 11.37 -6.16 20.16
CA ILE A 104 12.60 -5.43 20.53
C ILE A 104 12.40 -4.58 21.79
N GLU A 105 11.26 -3.92 21.93
CA GLU A 105 10.91 -3.10 23.10
C GLU A 105 10.79 -3.96 24.36
N VAL A 106 9.99 -5.03 24.32
CA VAL A 106 9.70 -5.88 25.50
C VAL A 106 10.95 -6.60 26.01
N ASN A 107 11.82 -7.06 25.09
CA ASN A 107 13.06 -7.72 25.46
C ASN A 107 14.22 -6.75 25.71
N ASN A 108 14.01 -5.44 25.58
CA ASN A 108 15.02 -4.39 25.76
C ASN A 108 16.29 -4.62 24.90
N TYR A 109 16.13 -5.17 23.69
CA TYR A 109 17.27 -5.44 22.80
C TYR A 109 17.92 -4.17 22.25
N LEU A 110 17.18 -3.07 22.15
CA LEU A 110 17.68 -1.75 21.76
C LEU A 110 17.48 -0.75 22.90
N SER A 111 18.38 0.22 22.98
CA SER A 111 18.17 1.38 23.85
C SER A 111 16.99 2.23 23.34
N SER A 112 16.31 2.90 24.27
CA SER A 112 15.15 3.74 23.99
C SER A 112 15.40 4.79 22.91
N PHE A 113 16.61 5.38 22.89
CA PHE A 113 17.01 6.33 21.86
C PHE A 113 17.00 5.71 20.45
N TRP A 114 17.64 4.56 20.26
CA TRP A 114 17.69 3.90 18.96
C TRP A 114 16.33 3.39 18.51
N LEU A 115 15.48 2.95 19.45
CA LEU A 115 14.13 2.52 19.13
C LEU A 115 13.28 3.69 18.61
N HIS A 116 13.38 4.88 19.22
CA HIS A 116 12.74 6.09 18.69
C HIS A 116 13.23 6.45 17.28
N VAL A 117 14.55 6.34 17.02
CA VAL A 117 15.11 6.62 15.69
C VAL A 117 14.51 5.68 14.65
N VAL A 118 14.50 4.37 14.91
CA VAL A 118 13.95 3.36 13.99
C VAL A 118 12.45 3.58 13.76
N CYS A 119 11.68 3.84 14.83
CA CYS A 119 10.24 4.08 14.72
C CYS A 119 9.92 5.36 13.95
N SER A 120 10.71 6.42 14.15
CA SER A 120 10.56 7.69 13.42
C SER A 120 10.85 7.50 11.95
N ILE A 121 11.97 6.84 11.61
CA ILE A 121 12.33 6.49 10.23
C ILE A 121 11.20 5.70 9.58
N PHE A 122 10.66 4.71 10.28
CA PHE A 122 9.54 3.90 9.78
C PHE A 122 8.28 4.74 9.55
N LEU A 123 7.92 5.62 10.48
CA LEU A 123 6.78 6.52 10.35
C LEU A 123 6.94 7.46 9.14
N PHE A 124 8.11 8.10 8.99
CA PHE A 124 8.40 8.95 7.84
C PHE A 124 8.36 8.17 6.52
N ALA A 125 8.90 6.95 6.48
CA ALA A 125 8.84 6.07 5.31
C ALA A 125 7.40 5.83 4.84
N ARG A 126 6.44 5.73 5.77
CA ARG A 126 5.02 5.48 5.47
C ARG A 126 4.22 6.72 5.11
N ILE A 127 4.52 7.86 5.74
CA ILE A 127 3.79 9.10 5.49
C ILE A 127 4.27 9.74 4.18
N ALA A 128 5.59 9.81 3.95
CA ALA A 128 6.16 10.35 2.71
C ALA A 128 5.69 9.60 1.45
N HIS A 129 5.28 8.33 1.60
CA HIS A 129 4.73 7.49 0.54
C HIS A 129 3.36 7.94 0.00
N ALA A 130 2.52 8.63 0.79
CA ALA A 130 1.08 8.66 0.48
C ALA A 130 0.42 10.02 0.32
N ASP A 131 1.05 11.12 0.71
CA ASP A 131 0.46 12.45 0.51
C ASP A 131 1.17 13.25 -0.59
N ILE A 132 2.45 12.96 -0.89
CA ILE A 132 3.22 13.67 -1.93
C ILE A 132 2.92 13.13 -3.35
N ALA A 133 2.49 11.87 -3.48
CA ALA A 133 2.27 11.24 -4.78
C ALA A 133 0.91 11.53 -5.44
N PHE A 134 -0.03 12.18 -4.74
CA PHE A 134 -1.41 12.32 -5.20
C PHE A 134 -1.88 13.76 -5.42
N ASN A 135 -0.99 14.76 -5.27
CA ASN A 135 -1.35 16.17 -5.41
C ASN A 135 -1.09 16.77 -6.81
N ASN A 136 -0.65 15.96 -7.78
CA ASN A 136 -0.40 16.43 -9.14
C ASN A 136 -1.28 15.61 -10.12
N ASP A 137 -2.16 16.31 -10.83
CA ASP A 137 -3.05 15.81 -11.91
C ASP A 137 -2.28 15.28 -13.14
N ASP A 138 -0.96 15.22 -13.10
CA ASP A 138 -0.14 14.67 -14.18
C ASP A 138 0.09 13.17 -14.00
N ASP A 139 -0.75 12.40 -14.69
CA ASP A 139 -0.78 10.93 -14.78
C ASP A 139 0.54 10.27 -15.31
N LYS A 140 1.64 11.03 -15.41
CA LYS A 140 2.98 10.53 -15.79
C LYS A 140 3.96 10.41 -14.62
N LEU A 141 3.65 10.98 -13.44
CA LEU A 141 4.51 10.91 -12.25
C LEU A 141 4.13 9.81 -11.23
N ALA A 142 3.27 8.86 -11.62
CA ALA A 142 2.86 7.71 -10.80
C ALA A 142 3.99 6.68 -10.51
N LEU A 143 5.21 6.95 -10.98
CA LEU A 143 6.46 6.24 -10.70
C LEU A 143 7.40 7.08 -9.83
N SER A 144 6.87 7.91 -8.92
CA SER A 144 7.72 8.76 -8.09
C SER A 144 8.74 7.93 -7.32
N MET A 145 10.02 8.31 -7.44
CA MET A 145 11.15 7.70 -6.74
C MET A 145 10.86 7.53 -5.24
N TRP A 146 10.07 8.44 -4.67
CA TRP A 146 9.58 8.43 -3.30
C TRP A 146 8.82 7.16 -2.91
N ARG A 147 8.03 6.56 -3.81
CA ARG A 147 7.34 5.28 -3.55
C ARG A 147 8.34 4.13 -3.40
N ARG A 148 9.38 4.11 -4.25
CA ARG A 148 10.44 3.11 -4.19
C ARG A 148 11.30 3.29 -2.93
N VAL A 149 11.64 4.54 -2.59
CA VAL A 149 12.40 4.86 -1.37
C VAL A 149 11.64 4.41 -0.11
N GLY A 150 10.35 4.74 0.01
CA GLY A 150 9.54 4.32 1.16
C GLY A 150 9.40 2.79 1.27
N ALA A 151 9.29 2.10 0.13
CA ALA A 151 9.28 0.64 0.11
C ALA A 151 10.62 0.06 0.57
N VAL A 152 11.74 0.52 0.02
CA VAL A 152 13.09 0.07 0.40
C VAL A 152 13.33 0.30 1.89
N LEU A 153 12.98 1.48 2.40
CA LEU A 153 13.15 1.82 3.81
C LEU A 153 12.27 0.96 4.73
N THR A 154 11.07 0.60 4.29
CA THR A 154 10.21 -0.37 4.99
C THR A 154 10.88 -1.74 5.09
N PHE A 155 11.36 -2.28 3.96
CA PHE A 155 12.01 -3.59 3.94
C PHE A 155 13.29 -3.58 4.78
N PHE A 156 14.05 -2.48 4.73
CA PHE A 156 15.22 -2.30 5.58
C PHE A 156 14.86 -2.40 7.06
N VAL A 157 13.83 -1.69 7.53
CA VAL A 157 13.38 -1.77 8.94
C VAL A 157 12.91 -3.18 9.31
N ILE A 158 12.20 -3.88 8.43
CA ILE A 158 11.75 -5.26 8.67
C ILE A 158 12.94 -6.21 8.80
N ILE A 159 13.89 -6.15 7.88
CA ILE A 159 15.10 -7.01 7.88
C ILE A 159 15.93 -6.72 9.12
N PHE A 160 16.16 -5.44 9.42
CA PHE A 160 16.91 -5.00 10.59
C PHE A 160 16.26 -5.48 11.90
N ALA A 161 14.95 -5.28 12.05
CA ALA A 161 14.23 -5.73 13.24
C ALA A 161 14.21 -7.26 13.35
N GLY A 162 14.02 -7.98 12.24
CA GLY A 162 14.09 -9.44 12.22
C GLY A 162 15.47 -9.96 12.61
N PHE A 163 16.54 -9.34 12.09
CA PHE A 163 17.92 -9.69 12.42
C PHE A 163 18.22 -9.47 13.90
N ILE A 164 17.84 -8.32 14.48
CA ILE A 164 18.03 -8.04 15.91
C ILE A 164 17.32 -9.08 16.77
N ASN A 165 16.06 -9.37 16.48
CA ASN A 165 15.29 -10.35 17.24
C ASN A 165 15.92 -11.74 17.17
N GLY A 166 16.32 -12.18 15.97
CA GLY A 166 16.94 -13.50 15.77
C GLY A 166 18.34 -13.61 16.38
N TYR A 167 19.19 -12.58 16.21
CA TYR A 167 20.54 -12.55 16.77
C TYR A 167 20.50 -12.57 18.30
N ASN A 168 19.74 -11.68 18.93
CA ASN A 168 19.70 -11.64 20.40
C ASN A 168 19.07 -12.91 21.00
N PHE A 169 18.11 -13.54 20.32
CA PHE A 169 17.56 -14.82 20.77
C PHE A 169 18.58 -15.97 20.75
N LEU A 170 19.50 -15.99 19.78
CA LEU A 170 20.50 -17.05 19.64
C LEU A 170 21.73 -16.87 20.55
N PHE A 171 22.01 -15.63 20.98
CA PHE A 171 23.25 -15.27 21.68
C PHE A 171 23.04 -14.68 23.08
N GLN A 172 21.81 -14.69 23.61
CA GLN A 172 21.51 -14.52 25.04
C GLN A 172 21.62 -15.83 25.79
#